data_AF-A0A2D6XFE4-F1
#
_entry.id   AF-A0A2D6XFE4-F1
#
_cell.length_a   1.000
_cell.length_b   1.000
_cell.length_c   1.000
_cell.angle_alpha   90.00
_cell.angle_beta   90.00
_cell.angle_gamma   90.00
#
_symmetry.space_group_name_H-M   'P 1'
#
loop_
_entity.id
_entity.type
_entity.pdbx_description
1 polymer ?
#
loop_
_entity_poly.entity_id
_entity_poly.type
_entity_poly.pdbx_seq_one_letter_code
_entity_poly.pdbx_strand_id
1 'polypeptide(L)'
;MINTSDQLKTRQAYPLELKVEMSKLRITEWYRKHHGHVYISFSGGKDSTVLKHLVESVYGDVQSVFFNTGLEYPEITRFVKSFKDIIIRQPKMKFTQVIEKYGYPVISKEVSQKISEARTTKSAKLLHKRLHGDNNKYKSGKIPNKWQYLIKKDFKISHKCCDKLKKQPARQFERK
;
A
#
# COMPACT_ATOMS: atom_id res chain seq x y z
N MET A 1 -15.39 -2.97 -16.23
CA MET A 1 -14.92 -4.02 -17.14
C MET A 1 -14.29 -5.14 -16.34
N ILE A 2 -14.90 -6.32 -16.34
CA ILE A 2 -14.29 -7.55 -15.84
C ILE A 2 -13.36 -8.03 -16.96
N ASN A 3 -12.05 -8.06 -16.72
CA ASN A 3 -11.10 -8.57 -17.70
C ASN A 3 -11.08 -10.09 -17.60
N THR A 4 -11.42 -10.79 -18.69
CA THR A 4 -11.23 -12.25 -18.75
C THR A 4 -9.73 -12.58 -18.82
N SER A 5 -9.36 -13.81 -18.47
CA SER A 5 -7.98 -14.30 -18.59
C SER A 5 -7.42 -14.09 -20.01
N ASP A 6 -8.24 -14.33 -21.03
CA ASP A 6 -7.82 -14.20 -22.42
C ASP A 6 -7.63 -12.74 -22.81
N GLN A 7 -8.51 -11.84 -22.38
CA GLN A 7 -8.33 -10.39 -22.59
C GLN A 7 -7.04 -9.88 -21.95
N LEU A 8 -6.64 -10.42 -20.79
CA LEU A 8 -5.37 -10.06 -20.16
C LEU A 8 -4.18 -10.51 -21.00
N LYS A 9 -4.17 -11.78 -21.47
CA LYS A 9 -3.11 -12.32 -22.34
C LYS A 9 -2.97 -11.49 -23.61
N THR A 10 -4.09 -11.16 -24.25
CA THR A 10 -4.09 -10.31 -25.45
C THR A 10 -3.48 -8.94 -25.16
N ARG A 11 -3.86 -8.27 -24.07
CA ARG A 11 -3.31 -6.95 -23.70
C ARG A 11 -1.83 -7.00 -23.32
N GLN A 12 -1.36 -8.11 -22.74
CA GLN A 12 0.07 -8.30 -22.45
C GLN A 12 0.90 -8.39 -23.74
N ALA A 13 0.34 -8.92 -24.82
CA ALA A 13 1.00 -9.03 -26.12
C ALA A 13 1.02 -7.72 -26.93
N TYR A 14 0.29 -6.68 -26.51
CA TYR A 14 0.25 -5.42 -27.25
C TYR A 14 1.61 -4.70 -27.30
N PRO A 15 1.88 -3.95 -28.39
CA PRO A 15 3.01 -3.02 -28.46
C PRO A 15 3.00 -2.01 -27.31
N LEU A 16 4.17 -1.46 -26.98
CA LEU A 16 4.33 -0.52 -25.86
C LEU A 16 3.49 0.74 -26.08
N GLU A 17 3.49 1.26 -27.30
CA GLU A 17 2.79 2.47 -27.70
C GLU A 17 1.29 2.34 -27.42
N LEU A 18 0.71 1.19 -27.79
CA LEU A 18 -0.69 0.90 -27.53
C LEU A 18 -0.99 0.82 -26.02
N LYS A 19 -0.09 0.20 -25.23
CA LYS A 19 -0.23 0.16 -23.76
C LYS A 19 -0.16 1.54 -23.12
N VAL A 20 0.69 2.43 -23.65
CA VAL A 20 0.80 3.83 -23.21
C VAL A 20 -0.50 4.57 -23.46
N GLU A 21 -1.05 4.50 -24.68
CA GLU A 21 -2.31 5.18 -25.02
C GLU A 21 -3.50 4.63 -24.23
N MET A 22 -3.58 3.31 -24.03
CA MET A 22 -4.59 2.70 -23.14
C MET A 22 -4.47 3.19 -21.69
N SER A 23 -3.25 3.40 -21.21
CA SER A 23 -3.00 3.91 -19.86
C SER A 23 -3.43 5.37 -19.72
N LYS A 24 -3.10 6.22 -20.71
CA LYS A 24 -3.55 7.62 -20.77
C LYS A 24 -5.08 7.73 -20.83
N LEU A 25 -5.74 6.86 -21.60
CA LEU A 25 -7.21 6.80 -21.63
C LEU A 25 -7.78 6.48 -20.24
N ARG A 26 -7.23 5.48 -19.55
CA ARG A 26 -7.67 5.14 -18.18
C ARG A 26 -7.42 6.28 -17.18
N ILE A 27 -6.31 7.01 -17.32
CA ILE A 27 -6.03 8.20 -16.51
C ILE A 27 -7.12 9.26 -16.75
N THR A 28 -7.47 9.54 -18.00
CA THR A 28 -8.54 10.48 -18.37
C THR A 28 -9.90 10.06 -17.82
N GLU A 29 -10.26 8.79 -17.93
CA GLU A 29 -11.49 8.23 -17.35
C GLU A 29 -11.53 8.46 -15.83
N TRP A 30 -10.41 8.20 -15.14
CA TRP A 30 -10.30 8.36 -13.70
C TRP A 30 -10.40 9.82 -13.28
N TYR A 31 -9.69 10.72 -13.97
CA TYR A 31 -9.70 12.16 -13.73
C TYR A 31 -11.12 12.73 -13.88
N ARG A 32 -11.79 12.43 -15.00
CA ARG A 32 -13.16 12.88 -15.29
C ARG A 32 -14.15 12.36 -14.26
N LYS A 33 -14.07 11.08 -13.88
CA LYS A 33 -14.94 10.47 -12.88
C LYS A 33 -14.87 11.17 -11.51
N HIS A 34 -13.71 11.73 -11.16
CA HIS A 34 -13.50 12.42 -9.89
C HIS A 34 -13.49 13.95 -10.04
N HIS A 35 -13.95 14.48 -11.18
CA HIS A 35 -14.02 15.92 -11.46
C HIS A 35 -12.70 16.66 -11.21
N GLY A 36 -11.57 16.02 -11.53
CA GLY A 36 -10.23 16.58 -11.30
C GLY A 36 -9.75 16.56 -9.85
N HIS A 37 -10.56 16.09 -8.89
CA HIS A 37 -10.16 15.91 -7.49
C HIS A 37 -9.32 14.63 -7.32
N VAL A 38 -8.13 14.64 -7.92
CA VAL A 38 -7.17 13.52 -7.89
C VAL A 38 -5.77 14.04 -7.52
N TYR A 39 -4.96 13.14 -6.96
CA TYR A 39 -3.54 13.41 -6.71
C TYR A 39 -2.74 12.14 -6.97
N ILE A 40 -1.43 12.29 -7.21
CA ILE A 40 -0.52 11.17 -7.44
C ILE A 40 0.20 10.85 -6.14
N SER A 41 -0.01 9.65 -5.60
CA SER A 41 0.85 9.12 -4.51
C SER A 41 2.21 8.71 -5.09
N PHE A 42 3.15 9.65 -5.16
CA PHE A 42 4.46 9.48 -5.78
C PHE A 42 5.49 8.99 -4.76
N SER A 43 6.03 7.78 -4.92
CA SER A 43 6.99 7.19 -3.97
C SER A 43 8.45 7.32 -4.39
N GLY A 44 8.73 7.85 -5.59
CA GLY A 44 10.07 7.88 -6.19
C GLY A 44 10.55 6.54 -6.73
N GLY A 45 9.69 5.51 -6.75
CA GLY A 45 10.00 4.22 -7.36
C GLY A 45 9.57 4.18 -8.82
N LYS A 46 10.19 3.30 -9.62
CA LYS A 46 9.93 3.11 -11.07
C LYS A 46 8.46 3.26 -11.46
N ASP A 47 7.58 2.46 -10.86
CA ASP A 47 6.17 2.41 -11.25
C ASP A 47 5.46 3.74 -11.00
N SER A 48 5.74 4.38 -9.85
CA SER A 48 5.16 5.69 -9.51
C SER A 48 5.74 6.82 -10.36
N THR A 49 6.99 6.70 -10.81
CA THR A 49 7.64 7.66 -11.72
C THR A 49 7.03 7.58 -13.11
N VAL A 50 6.83 6.36 -13.62
CA VAL A 50 6.13 6.15 -14.91
C VAL A 50 4.70 6.66 -14.83
N LEU A 51 3.98 6.38 -13.74
CA LEU A 51 2.62 6.90 -13.56
C LEU A 51 2.61 8.44 -13.54
N LYS A 52 3.54 9.08 -12.82
CA LYS A 52 3.65 10.55 -12.81
C LYS A 52 3.87 11.11 -14.21
N HIS A 53 4.83 10.56 -14.95
CA HIS A 53 5.11 10.96 -16.34
C HIS A 53 3.88 10.82 -17.25
N LEU A 54 3.16 9.70 -17.15
CA LEU A 54 1.94 9.49 -17.93
C LEU A 54 0.83 10.47 -17.56
N VAL A 55 0.62 10.74 -16.27
CA VAL A 55 -0.39 11.70 -15.82
C VAL A 55 -0.03 13.11 -16.30
N GLU A 56 1.22 13.55 -16.13
CA GLU A 56 1.70 14.87 -16.58
C GLU A 56 1.59 15.06 -18.11
N SER A 57 1.75 13.99 -18.88
CA SER A 57 1.57 14.04 -20.34
C SER A 57 0.12 14.31 -20.79
N VAL A 58 -0.85 14.14 -19.88
CA VAL A 58 -2.28 14.36 -20.14
C VAL A 58 -2.81 15.56 -19.35
N TYR A 59 -2.39 15.73 -18.09
CA TYR A 59 -2.80 16.77 -17.15
C TYR A 59 -1.58 17.26 -16.36
N GLY A 60 -1.09 18.46 -16.68
CA GLY A 60 0.11 19.05 -16.06
C GLY A 60 -0.09 19.60 -14.64
N ASP A 61 -1.34 19.75 -14.19
CA ASP A 61 -1.74 20.38 -12.93
C ASP A 61 -2.01 19.40 -11.79
N VAL A 62 -1.89 18.09 -12.02
CA VAL A 62 -2.19 17.09 -11.00
C VAL A 62 -1.11 17.06 -9.92
N GLN A 63 -1.51 17.43 -8.70
CA GLN A 63 -0.64 17.45 -7.53
C GLN A 63 -0.04 16.07 -7.23
N SER A 64 1.27 16.03 -7.03
CA SER A 64 1.99 14.83 -6.56
C SER A 64 2.31 14.93 -5.07
N VAL A 65 2.14 13.83 -4.33
CA VAL A 65 2.35 13.77 -2.89
C VAL A 65 3.27 12.61 -2.53
N PHE A 66 4.36 12.92 -1.83
CA PHE A 66 5.29 11.95 -1.28
C PHE A 66 5.07 11.76 0.22
N PHE A 67 4.67 10.56 0.61
CA PHE A 67 4.53 10.17 2.01
C PHE A 67 5.85 9.61 2.52
N ASN A 68 6.72 10.49 3.01
CA ASN A 68 8.02 10.15 3.56
C ASN A 68 7.85 9.47 4.92
N THR A 69 8.12 8.18 5.00
CA THR A 69 7.97 7.39 6.23
C THR A 69 9.16 7.50 7.17
N GLY A 70 10.27 8.09 6.70
CA GLY A 70 11.55 8.15 7.39
C GLY A 70 12.36 6.85 7.26
N LEU A 71 11.91 5.92 6.41
CA LEU A 71 12.58 4.65 6.11
C LEU A 71 13.15 4.60 4.69
N GLU A 72 12.86 5.61 3.88
CA GLU A 72 13.35 5.72 2.53
C GLU A 72 14.85 6.03 2.53
N TYR A 73 15.57 5.43 1.58
CA TYR A 73 16.97 5.75 1.36
C TYR A 73 17.14 7.26 1.03
N PRO A 74 18.25 7.88 1.48
CA PRO A 74 18.55 9.28 1.17
C PRO A 74 18.49 9.58 -0.34
N GLU A 75 18.92 8.64 -1.18
CA GLU A 75 18.90 8.69 -2.64
C GLU A 75 17.48 8.88 -3.18
N ILE A 76 16.51 8.11 -2.66
CA ILE A 76 15.10 8.22 -3.05
C ILE A 76 14.54 9.57 -2.61
N THR A 77 14.89 10.04 -1.42
CA THR A 77 14.46 11.36 -0.95
C THR A 77 15.03 12.48 -1.82
N ARG A 78 16.32 12.39 -2.23
CA ARG A 78 16.93 13.34 -3.15
C ARG A 78 16.28 13.30 -4.54
N PHE A 79 16.04 12.09 -5.06
CA PHE A 79 15.36 11.90 -6.34
C PHE A 79 13.96 12.47 -6.34
N VAL A 80 13.14 12.21 -5.32
CA VAL A 80 11.79 12.80 -5.23
C VAL A 80 11.85 14.32 -5.16
N LYS A 81 12.81 14.88 -4.42
CA LYS A 81 13.00 16.33 -4.29
C LYS A 81 13.50 17.01 -5.57
N SER A 82 14.02 16.28 -6.56
CA SER A 82 14.40 16.88 -7.84
C SER A 82 13.19 17.14 -8.76
N PHE A 83 12.01 16.59 -8.45
CA PHE A 83 10.78 16.90 -9.15
C PHE A 83 10.17 18.19 -8.61
N LYS A 84 9.58 19.00 -9.50
CA LYS A 84 8.82 20.18 -9.13
C LYS A 84 7.47 19.79 -8.51
N ASP A 85 6.93 20.69 -7.70
CA ASP A 85 5.56 20.63 -7.18
C ASP A 85 5.20 19.32 -6.45
N ILE A 86 6.14 18.80 -5.64
CA ILE A 86 5.88 17.64 -4.77
C ILE A 86 5.54 18.11 -3.35
N ILE A 87 4.34 17.76 -2.88
CA ILE A 87 3.99 17.91 -1.46
C ILE A 87 4.59 16.75 -0.68
N ILE A 88 5.44 17.05 0.31
CA ILE A 88 5.99 16.03 1.21
C ILE A 88 5.16 15.98 2.49
N ARG A 89 4.69 14.78 2.86
CA ARG A 89 4.00 14.52 4.13
C ARG A 89 4.77 13.51 4.94
N GLN A 90 4.93 13.80 6.22
CA GLN A 90 5.60 12.93 7.18
C GLN A 90 4.62 12.43 8.24
N PRO A 91 4.82 11.22 8.80
CA PRO A 91 4.03 10.73 9.90
C PRO A 91 4.32 11.47 11.20
N LYS A 92 3.30 11.52 12.08
CA LYS A 92 3.42 12.14 13.41
C LYS A 92 4.37 11.38 14.35
N MET A 93 4.57 10.09 14.11
CA MET A 93 5.44 9.23 14.91
C MET A 93 6.61 8.75 14.05
N LYS A 94 7.81 8.71 14.64
CA LYS A 94 8.98 8.08 14.01
C LYS A 94 8.81 6.55 13.99
N PHE A 95 9.49 5.87 13.07
CA PHE A 95 9.44 4.41 12.96
C PHE A 95 9.77 3.71 14.28
N THR A 96 10.82 4.14 14.98
CA THR A 96 11.23 3.56 16.28
C THR A 96 10.09 3.60 17.30
N GLN A 97 9.45 4.75 17.47
CA GLN A 97 8.29 4.94 18.36
C GLN A 97 7.11 4.05 17.98
N VAL A 98 6.89 3.83 16.69
CA VAL A 98 5.82 2.96 16.19
C VAL A 98 6.11 1.50 16.54
N ILE A 99 7.35 1.05 16.40
CA ILE A 99 7.80 -0.29 16.76
C ILE A 99 7.71 -0.52 18.27
N GLU A 100 8.22 0.39 19.10
CA GLU A 100 8.15 0.28 20.57
C GLU A 100 6.71 0.19 21.07
N LYS A 101 5.82 1.01 20.48
CA LYS A 101 4.42 1.07 20.88
C LYS A 101 3.60 -0.11 20.36
N TYR A 102 3.72 -0.44 19.08
CA TYR A 102 2.81 -1.38 18.40
C TYR A 102 3.47 -2.71 18.00
N GLY A 103 4.79 -2.76 17.87
CA GLY A 103 5.54 -3.94 17.46
C GLY A 103 5.90 -4.00 15.98
N TYR A 104 6.69 -5.02 15.64
CA TYR A 104 7.23 -5.23 14.30
C TYR A 104 6.21 -5.87 13.35
N PRO A 105 6.18 -5.45 12.07
CA PRO A 105 5.42 -6.13 11.02
C PRO A 105 6.21 -7.32 10.45
N VAL A 106 6.42 -8.36 11.26
CA VAL A 106 7.16 -9.57 10.86
C VAL A 106 6.45 -10.39 9.77
N ILE A 107 7.25 -11.05 8.92
CA ILE A 107 6.84 -11.93 7.81
C ILE A 107 6.07 -11.21 6.70
N SER A 108 4.87 -10.72 6.98
CA SER A 108 4.08 -9.91 6.08
C SER A 108 3.06 -9.11 6.87
N LYS A 109 2.52 -8.05 6.25
CA LYS A 109 1.45 -7.23 6.84
C LYS A 109 0.25 -8.08 7.27
N GLU A 110 -0.15 -9.05 6.45
CA GLU A 110 -1.29 -9.91 6.73
C GLU A 110 -0.98 -10.89 7.87
N VAL A 111 0.18 -11.54 7.85
CA VAL A 111 0.57 -12.48 8.91
C VAL A 111 0.72 -11.76 10.24
N SER A 112 1.37 -10.60 10.25
CA SER A 112 1.48 -9.74 11.43
C SER A 112 0.12 -9.28 11.97
N GLN A 113 -0.83 -8.96 11.08
CA GLN A 113 -2.19 -8.62 11.48
C GLN A 113 -2.85 -9.81 12.19
N LYS A 114 -2.81 -11.00 11.57
CA LYS A 114 -3.42 -12.21 12.13
C LYS A 114 -2.81 -12.60 13.48
N ILE A 115 -1.48 -12.50 13.62
CA ILE A 115 -0.78 -12.75 14.89
C ILE A 115 -1.21 -11.74 15.95
N SER A 116 -1.24 -10.44 15.61
CA SER A 116 -1.68 -9.38 16.51
C SER A 116 -3.13 -9.61 16.99
N GLU A 117 -4.02 -10.01 16.09
CA GLU A 117 -5.40 -10.37 16.41
C GLU A 117 -5.47 -11.61 17.31
N ALA A 118 -4.75 -12.68 17.00
CA ALA A 118 -4.72 -13.90 17.82
C ALA A 118 -4.23 -13.64 19.25
N ARG A 119 -3.28 -12.71 19.43
CA ARG A 119 -2.73 -12.33 20.75
C ARG A 119 -3.64 -11.42 21.57
N THR A 120 -4.55 -10.65 20.94
CA THR A 120 -5.30 -9.57 21.61
C THR A 120 -6.81 -9.72 21.56
N THR A 121 -7.33 -10.61 20.73
CA THR A 121 -8.76 -10.86 20.59
C THR A 121 -9.36 -11.46 21.86
N LYS A 122 -10.54 -11.00 22.24
CA LYS A 122 -11.41 -11.67 23.22
C LYS A 122 -12.40 -12.65 22.57
N SER A 123 -12.49 -12.64 21.24
CA SER A 123 -13.41 -13.51 20.49
C SER A 123 -12.78 -14.87 20.25
N ALA A 124 -13.36 -15.92 20.86
CA ALA A 124 -12.99 -17.31 20.62
C ALA A 124 -13.14 -17.70 19.14
N LYS A 125 -14.18 -17.19 18.46
CA LYS A 125 -14.41 -17.42 17.01
C LYS A 125 -13.25 -16.89 16.17
N LEU A 126 -12.79 -15.66 16.43
CA LEU A 126 -11.66 -15.08 15.68
C LEU A 126 -10.36 -15.84 15.99
N LEU A 127 -10.11 -16.19 17.25
CA LEU A 127 -8.93 -16.96 17.63
C LEU A 127 -8.91 -18.32 16.93
N HIS A 128 -10.03 -19.07 16.98
CA HIS A 128 -10.17 -20.36 16.29
C HIS A 128 -9.93 -20.21 14.78
N LYS A 129 -10.47 -19.16 14.15
CA LYS A 129 -10.21 -18.86 12.74
C LYS A 129 -8.72 -18.60 12.46
N ARG A 130 -8.00 -17.87 13.33
CA ARG A 130 -6.56 -17.63 13.13
C ARG A 130 -5.72 -18.89 13.35
N LEU A 131 -6.12 -19.79 14.24
CA LEU A 131 -5.40 -21.03 14.53
C LEU A 131 -5.70 -22.16 13.55
N HIS A 132 -6.96 -22.33 13.14
CA HIS A 132 -7.44 -23.47 12.36
C HIS A 132 -7.97 -23.10 10.97
N GLY A 133 -8.31 -21.83 10.73
CA GLY A 133 -8.93 -21.35 9.49
C GLY A 133 -10.45 -21.48 9.48
N ASP A 134 -11.09 -20.91 8.46
CA ASP A 134 -12.51 -21.13 8.18
C ASP A 134 -12.77 -22.58 7.74
N ASN A 135 -14.04 -23.00 7.83
CA ASN A 135 -14.48 -24.30 7.34
C ASN A 135 -14.63 -24.30 5.80
N ASN A 136 -13.53 -24.07 5.09
CA ASN A 136 -13.46 -24.16 3.63
C ASN A 136 -12.19 -24.91 3.19
N LYS A 137 -12.13 -25.29 1.91
CA LYS A 137 -10.99 -26.03 1.32
C LYS A 137 -9.65 -25.34 1.56
N TYR A 138 -9.63 -24.01 1.58
CA TYR A 138 -8.42 -23.19 1.66
C TYR A 138 -8.03 -22.79 3.08
N LYS A 139 -8.80 -23.21 4.10
CA LYS A 139 -8.66 -22.78 5.50
C LYS A 139 -8.40 -21.27 5.62
N SER A 140 -9.24 -20.49 4.94
CA SER A 140 -9.04 -19.05 4.78
C SER A 140 -8.92 -18.35 6.14
N GLY A 141 -8.06 -17.33 6.20
CA GLY A 141 -7.85 -16.54 7.41
C GLY A 141 -6.94 -17.19 8.47
N LYS A 142 -6.50 -18.45 8.27
CA LYS A 142 -5.52 -19.11 9.14
C LYS A 142 -4.15 -18.41 9.09
N ILE A 143 -3.44 -18.42 10.21
CA ILE A 143 -2.00 -18.14 10.28
C ILE A 143 -1.28 -19.40 9.77
N PRO A 144 -0.37 -19.30 8.77
CA PRO A 144 0.40 -20.45 8.31
C PRO A 144 1.07 -21.17 9.48
N ASN A 145 0.98 -22.51 9.52
CA ASN A 145 1.44 -23.34 10.64
C ASN A 145 2.88 -22.97 11.07
N LYS A 146 3.77 -22.77 10.10
CA LYS A 146 5.18 -22.39 10.34
C LYS A 146 5.38 -21.10 11.13
N TRP A 147 4.39 -20.21 11.18
CA TRP A 147 4.46 -18.92 11.87
C TRP A 147 3.64 -18.86 13.16
N GLN A 148 2.89 -19.92 13.52
CA GLN A 148 2.05 -19.90 14.71
C GLN A 148 2.85 -19.82 16.01
N TYR A 149 4.10 -20.29 16.03
CA TYR A 149 4.98 -20.15 17.18
C TYR A 149 5.19 -18.68 17.59
N LEU A 150 5.07 -17.74 16.64
CA LEU A 150 5.20 -16.32 16.90
C LEU A 150 4.09 -15.82 17.83
N ILE A 151 2.94 -16.48 17.94
CA ILE A 151 1.88 -16.05 18.87
C ILE A 151 2.39 -15.98 20.31
N LYS A 152 3.28 -16.89 20.71
CA LYS A 152 3.79 -17.02 22.08
C LYS A 152 5.11 -16.27 22.34
N LYS A 153 5.71 -15.62 21.34
CA LYS A 153 6.96 -14.87 21.50
C LYS A 153 6.76 -13.57 22.29
N ASP A 154 7.82 -13.15 22.99
CA ASP A 154 7.86 -12.08 23.99
C ASP A 154 7.96 -10.65 23.43
N PHE A 155 8.21 -10.47 22.14
CA PHE A 155 8.21 -9.15 21.49
C PHE A 155 6.85 -8.83 20.84
N LYS A 156 6.53 -7.53 20.73
CA LYS A 156 5.28 -7.04 20.11
C LYS A 156 5.31 -7.26 18.59
N ILE A 157 4.17 -7.71 18.03
CA ILE A 157 3.98 -7.91 16.59
C ILE A 157 2.69 -7.21 16.16
N SER A 158 2.77 -6.38 15.12
CA SER A 158 1.57 -5.75 14.55
C SER A 158 1.77 -5.22 13.14
N HIS A 159 0.66 -5.14 12.40
CA HIS A 159 0.59 -4.52 11.08
C HIS A 159 0.44 -2.98 11.13
N LYS A 160 0.34 -2.39 12.32
CA LYS A 160 0.05 -0.97 12.53
C LYS A 160 1.14 -0.03 12.02
N CYS A 161 2.35 -0.53 11.76
CA CYS A 161 3.45 0.26 11.21
C CYS A 161 3.06 0.99 9.92
N CYS A 162 2.52 0.26 8.92
CA CYS A 162 2.06 0.87 7.67
C CYS A 162 0.89 1.86 7.87
N ASP A 163 0.04 1.62 8.87
CA ASP A 163 -1.08 2.52 9.16
C ASP A 163 -0.58 3.87 9.70
N LYS A 164 0.34 3.85 10.66
CA LYS A 164 0.90 5.07 11.27
C LYS A 164 1.82 5.84 10.35
N LEU A 165 2.66 5.14 9.59
CA LEU A 165 3.67 5.79 8.75
C LEU A 165 3.14 6.28 7.41
N LYS A 166 2.16 5.58 6.81
CA LYS A 166 1.71 5.86 5.43
C LYS A 166 0.22 6.17 5.32
N LYS A 167 -0.66 5.30 5.86
CA LYS A 167 -2.11 5.48 5.68
C LYS A 167 -2.68 6.67 6.42
N GLN A 168 -2.23 6.91 7.65
CA GLN A 168 -2.72 8.01 8.47
C GLN A 168 -2.36 9.38 7.86
N PRO A 169 -1.11 9.63 7.41
CA PRO A 169 -0.78 10.83 6.64
C PRO A 169 -1.61 10.99 5.36
N ALA A 170 -1.84 9.91 4.61
CA ALA A 170 -2.69 9.96 3.41
C ALA A 170 -4.14 10.37 3.71
N ARG A 171 -4.79 9.73 4.70
CA ARG A 171 -6.14 10.10 5.12
C ARG A 171 -6.24 11.54 5.62
N GLN A 172 -5.17 12.09 6.22
CA GLN A 172 -5.13 13.48 6.67
C GLN A 172 -5.01 14.45 5.49
N PHE A 173 -4.35 14.05 4.42
CA PHE A 173 -4.26 14.83 3.19
C PHE A 173 -5.58 14.81 2.42
N GLU A 174 -6.22 13.64 2.30
CA GLU A 174 -7.50 13.44 1.58
C GLU A 174 -8.70 14.14 2.21
N ARG A 175 -8.61 14.53 3.49
CA ARG A 175 -9.69 15.24 4.21
C ARG A 175 -9.57 16.76 4.15
N LYS A 176 -8.54 17.28 3.49
CA LYS A 176 -8.36 18.70 3.22
C LYS A 176 -8.93 19.02 1.86
#